data_AF-A0A929BJ73-F1
#
_entry.id   AF-A0A929BJ73-F1
#
_cell.length_a   1.000
_cell.length_b   1.000
_cell.length_c   1.000
_cell.angle_alpha   90.00
_cell.angle_beta   90.00
_cell.angle_gamma   90.00
#
_symmetry.space_group_name_H-M   'P 1'
#
loop_
_entity.id
_entity.type
_entity.pdbx_description
1 polymer ?
#
loop_
_entity_poly.entity_id
_entity_poly.type
_entity_poly.pdbx_seq_one_letter_code
_entity_poly.pdbx_strand_id
1 'polypeptide(L)'
;MRLVTITLRKTLQIMEMLHQGEQSRVRAKLSDEAIALAMESRWQEAVAVNTNIIERFPTDVEAHNRLGRALTELGEFARAREAYATAVELAPNNAIAKKNLARLATLSETKAMPVSEHRRIALELFLTEIGEGGIVKLSHPAPWGVLARIAVGDQVQLRVKGQRLIVEDIRGEYLGEIEPEYEARLIKSIMNGSKYTAAILNLEENEIKVIIKKLYQHPDEARHPIFRAKTGKDFHPYNRDSLLRPYFAWEEAPEEEEETLAEGSPIVQDTSEEE
;
A
#
# COMPACT_ATOMS: atom_id res chain seq x y z
N MET A 1 -46.13 -13.08 -33.44
CA MET A 1 -45.43 -13.61 -32.25
C MET A 1 -43.92 -13.36 -32.27
N ARG A 2 -43.15 -13.73 -33.31
CA ARG A 2 -41.67 -13.59 -33.33
C ARG A 2 -41.14 -12.17 -33.08
N LEU A 3 -41.77 -11.13 -33.64
CA LEU A 3 -41.33 -9.74 -33.47
C LEU A 3 -41.47 -9.25 -32.02
N VAL A 4 -42.56 -9.64 -31.34
CA VAL A 4 -42.85 -9.27 -29.94
C VAL A 4 -41.83 -9.92 -28.98
N THR A 5 -41.46 -11.19 -29.22
CA THR A 5 -40.44 -11.90 -28.44
C THR A 5 -39.04 -11.29 -28.58
N ILE A 6 -38.68 -10.81 -29.78
CA ILE A 6 -37.38 -10.14 -30.02
C ILE A 6 -37.32 -8.80 -29.27
N THR A 7 -38.39 -8.00 -29.34
CA THR A 7 -38.44 -6.71 -28.63
C THR A 7 -38.38 -6.88 -27.11
N LEU A 8 -39.12 -7.84 -26.54
CA LEU A 8 -39.10 -8.17 -25.10
C LEU A 8 -37.71 -8.60 -24.61
N ARG A 9 -37.01 -9.45 -25.39
CA ARG A 9 -35.65 -9.89 -25.05
C ARG A 9 -34.65 -8.73 -25.08
N LYS A 10 -34.77 -7.86 -26.09
CA LYS A 10 -33.92 -6.66 -26.22
C LYS A 10 -34.16 -5.67 -25.08
N THR A 11 -35.41 -5.46 -24.67
CA THR A 11 -35.73 -4.58 -23.53
C THR A 11 -35.23 -5.16 -22.20
N LEU A 12 -35.33 -6.49 -22.00
CA LEU A 12 -34.81 -7.14 -20.79
C LEU A 12 -33.29 -7.01 -20.69
N GLN A 13 -32.58 -7.24 -21.80
CA GLN A 13 -31.12 -7.08 -21.85
C GLN A 13 -30.69 -5.63 -21.56
N ILE A 14 -31.43 -4.63 -22.07
CA ILE A 14 -31.16 -3.22 -21.75
C ILE A 14 -31.41 -2.94 -20.26
N MET A 15 -32.47 -3.48 -19.66
CA MET A 15 -32.74 -3.32 -18.23
C MET A 15 -31.65 -3.98 -17.37
N GLU A 16 -31.19 -5.17 -17.74
CA GLU A 16 -30.07 -5.85 -17.07
C GLU A 16 -28.77 -5.03 -17.16
N MET A 17 -28.44 -4.50 -18.34
CA MET A 17 -27.26 -3.65 -18.52
C MET A 17 -27.34 -2.35 -17.71
N LEU A 18 -28.52 -1.70 -17.67
CA LEU A 18 -28.73 -0.50 -16.86
C LEU A 18 -28.60 -0.82 -15.36
N HIS A 19 -29.17 -1.93 -14.92
CA HIS A 19 -29.05 -2.38 -13.53
C HIS A 19 -27.59 -2.70 -13.16
N GLN A 20 -26.87 -3.43 -14.00
CA GLN A 20 -25.44 -3.72 -13.81
C GLN A 20 -24.59 -2.45 -13.78
N GLY A 21 -24.90 -1.46 -14.63
CA GLY A 21 -24.23 -0.16 -14.64
C GLY A 21 -24.47 0.65 -13.37
N GLU A 22 -25.70 0.62 -12.85
CA GLU A 22 -26.04 1.26 -11.57
C GLU A 22 -25.33 0.57 -10.39
N GLN A 23 -25.36 -0.75 -10.34
CA GLN A 23 -24.68 -1.53 -9.31
C GLN A 23 -23.16 -1.29 -9.31
N SER A 24 -22.55 -1.20 -10.50
CA SER A 24 -21.12 -0.87 -10.64
C SER A 24 -20.79 0.51 -10.08
N ARG A 25 -21.65 1.52 -10.31
CA ARG A 25 -21.48 2.88 -9.75
C ARG A 25 -21.64 2.90 -8.24
N VAL A 26 -22.62 2.17 -7.70
CA VAL A 26 -22.83 2.04 -6.25
C VAL A 26 -21.61 1.39 -5.59
N ARG A 27 -21.10 0.31 -6.18
CA ARG A 27 -19.88 -0.38 -5.71
C ARG A 27 -18.67 0.55 -5.70
N ALA A 28 -18.45 1.29 -6.78
CA ALA A 28 -17.34 2.25 -6.88
C ALA A 28 -17.43 3.32 -5.79
N LYS A 29 -18.61 3.94 -5.62
CA LYS A 29 -18.82 4.97 -4.59
C LYS A 29 -18.57 4.44 -3.16
N LEU A 30 -19.05 3.24 -2.85
CA LEU A 30 -18.81 2.62 -1.54
C LEU A 30 -17.33 2.26 -1.36
N SER A 31 -16.65 1.86 -2.44
CA SER A 31 -15.21 1.59 -2.42
C SER A 31 -14.42 2.86 -2.10
N ASP A 32 -14.73 3.96 -2.77
CA ASP A 32 -14.10 5.27 -2.53
C ASP A 32 -14.30 5.72 -1.07
N GLU A 33 -15.51 5.54 -0.54
CA GLU A 33 -15.84 5.86 0.85
C GLU A 33 -15.04 5.00 1.84
N ALA A 34 -14.99 3.68 1.62
CA ALA A 34 -14.22 2.77 2.47
C ALA A 34 -12.72 3.12 2.47
N ILE A 35 -12.18 3.50 1.30
CA ILE A 35 -10.79 3.93 1.15
C ILE A 35 -10.56 5.24 1.90
N ALA A 36 -11.43 6.24 1.72
CA ALA A 36 -11.31 7.53 2.41
C ALA A 36 -11.33 7.35 3.94
N LEU A 37 -12.25 6.54 4.46
CA LEU A 37 -12.31 6.21 5.89
C LEU A 37 -11.02 5.51 6.38
N ALA A 38 -10.47 4.60 5.58
CA ALA A 38 -9.20 3.95 5.88
C ALA A 38 -7.99 4.92 5.81
N MET A 39 -8.04 5.95 4.97
CA MET A 39 -7.05 7.03 4.95
C MET A 39 -7.12 7.86 6.24
N GLU A 40 -8.33 8.18 6.68
CA GLU A 40 -8.59 8.89 7.93
C GLU A 40 -8.41 8.01 9.18
N SER A 41 -8.00 6.75 9.00
CA SER A 41 -7.86 5.74 10.08
C SER A 41 -9.14 5.49 10.88
N ARG A 42 -10.30 5.80 10.29
CA ARG A 42 -11.64 5.53 10.84
C ARG A 42 -12.02 4.08 10.56
N TRP A 43 -11.31 3.18 11.21
CA TRP A 43 -11.31 1.76 10.87
C TRP A 43 -12.62 1.05 11.13
N GLN A 44 -13.31 1.37 12.23
CA GLN A 44 -14.62 0.79 12.53
C GLN A 44 -15.64 1.14 11.44
N GLU A 45 -15.56 2.37 10.90
CA GLU A 45 -16.43 2.82 9.81
C GLU A 45 -16.02 2.18 8.48
N ALA A 46 -14.72 2.05 8.21
CA ALA A 46 -14.24 1.30 7.05
C ALA A 46 -14.67 -0.17 7.08
N VAL A 47 -14.72 -0.82 8.26
CA VAL A 47 -15.29 -2.16 8.43
C VAL A 47 -16.77 -2.17 8.04
N ALA A 48 -17.55 -1.20 8.52
CA ALA A 48 -18.98 -1.12 8.23
C ALA A 48 -19.25 -0.95 6.72
N VAL A 49 -18.51 -0.06 6.05
CA VAL A 49 -18.68 0.17 4.60
C VAL A 49 -18.24 -1.05 3.80
N ASN A 50 -17.10 -1.67 4.09
CA ASN A 50 -16.69 -2.89 3.37
C ASN A 50 -17.64 -4.06 3.60
N THR A 51 -18.20 -4.20 4.81
CA THR A 51 -19.25 -5.20 5.08
C THR A 51 -20.49 -4.93 4.21
N ASN A 52 -20.88 -3.66 4.05
CA ASN A 52 -21.98 -3.27 3.16
C ASN A 52 -21.70 -3.62 1.69
N ILE A 53 -20.47 -3.42 1.23
CA ILE A 53 -20.04 -3.81 -0.12
C ILE A 53 -20.20 -5.33 -0.28
N ILE A 54 -19.71 -6.12 0.68
CA ILE A 54 -19.76 -7.60 0.63
C ILE A 54 -21.21 -8.12 0.67
N GLU A 55 -22.10 -7.50 1.45
CA GLU A 55 -23.52 -7.87 1.46
C GLU A 55 -24.19 -7.70 0.09
N ARG A 56 -23.79 -6.66 -0.66
CA ARG A 56 -24.32 -6.38 -2.01
C ARG A 56 -23.57 -7.13 -3.11
N PHE A 57 -22.27 -7.32 -2.92
CA PHE A 57 -21.31 -7.86 -3.87
C PHE A 57 -20.43 -8.92 -3.17
N PRO A 58 -20.96 -10.13 -2.89
CA PRO A 58 -20.27 -11.12 -2.06
C PRO A 58 -18.93 -11.60 -2.63
N THR A 59 -18.76 -11.49 -3.95
CA THR A 59 -17.55 -11.89 -4.69
C THR A 59 -16.57 -10.74 -4.91
N ASP A 60 -16.75 -9.59 -4.26
CA ASP A 60 -15.83 -8.47 -4.33
C ASP A 60 -14.56 -8.76 -3.53
N VAL A 61 -13.54 -9.25 -4.24
CA VAL A 61 -12.23 -9.60 -3.70
C VAL A 61 -11.61 -8.42 -2.93
N GLU A 62 -11.75 -7.20 -3.46
CA GLU A 62 -11.11 -6.03 -2.86
C GLU A 62 -11.83 -5.52 -1.62
N ALA A 63 -13.14 -5.68 -1.55
CA ALA A 63 -13.88 -5.44 -0.31
C ALA A 63 -13.44 -6.39 0.82
N HIS A 64 -13.22 -7.67 0.53
CA HIS A 64 -12.69 -8.64 1.50
C HIS A 64 -11.27 -8.28 1.96
N ASN A 65 -10.42 -7.85 1.02
CA ASN A 65 -9.08 -7.36 1.29
C ASN A 65 -9.07 -6.12 2.20
N ARG A 66 -9.86 -5.10 1.86
CA ARG A 66 -10.00 -3.87 2.64
C ARG A 66 -10.62 -4.15 4.02
N LEU A 67 -11.58 -5.06 4.12
CA LEU A 67 -12.14 -5.53 5.39
C LEU A 67 -11.08 -6.18 6.27
N GLY A 68 -10.32 -7.13 5.71
CA GLY A 68 -9.22 -7.80 6.41
C GLY A 68 -8.19 -6.81 6.95
N ARG A 69 -7.91 -5.75 6.20
CA ARG A 69 -7.01 -4.68 6.63
C ARG A 69 -7.59 -3.89 7.79
N ALA A 70 -8.80 -3.38 7.66
CA ALA A 70 -9.42 -2.57 8.70
C ALA A 70 -9.52 -3.37 10.02
N LEU A 71 -9.87 -4.66 9.95
CA LEU A 71 -9.89 -5.56 11.11
C LEU A 71 -8.50 -5.82 11.69
N THR A 72 -7.46 -5.93 10.85
CA THR A 72 -6.06 -6.07 11.33
C THR A 72 -5.65 -4.87 12.17
N GLU A 73 -6.01 -3.67 11.72
CA GLU A 73 -5.65 -2.41 12.35
C GLU A 73 -6.43 -2.17 13.65
N LEU A 74 -7.63 -2.73 13.74
CA LEU A 74 -8.42 -2.83 14.99
C LEU A 74 -7.91 -3.92 15.95
N GLY A 75 -6.94 -4.74 15.53
CA GLY A 75 -6.46 -5.88 16.31
C GLY A 75 -7.40 -7.09 16.31
N GLU A 76 -8.44 -7.08 15.49
CA GLU A 76 -9.42 -8.17 15.34
C GLU A 76 -8.88 -9.27 14.41
N PHE A 77 -7.73 -9.85 14.77
CA PHE A 77 -6.95 -10.73 13.88
C PHE A 77 -7.69 -12.00 13.42
N ALA A 78 -8.59 -12.55 14.24
CA ALA A 78 -9.38 -13.71 13.84
C ALA A 78 -10.29 -13.39 12.65
N ARG A 79 -11.09 -12.33 12.76
CA ARG A 79 -11.97 -11.86 11.68
C ARG A 79 -11.17 -11.36 10.48
N ALA A 80 -10.02 -10.73 10.71
CA ALA A 80 -9.12 -10.32 9.63
C ALA A 80 -8.65 -11.53 8.80
N ARG A 81 -8.29 -12.64 9.45
CA ARG A 81 -7.90 -13.89 8.76
C ARG A 81 -9.03 -14.44 7.90
N GLU A 82 -10.26 -14.44 8.41
CA GLU A 82 -11.44 -14.92 7.65
C GLU A 82 -11.66 -14.08 6.38
N ALA A 83 -11.60 -12.75 6.48
CA ALA A 83 -11.76 -11.86 5.34
C ALA A 83 -10.67 -12.08 4.28
N TYR A 84 -9.40 -12.15 4.68
CA TYR A 84 -8.32 -12.44 3.73
C TYR A 84 -8.36 -13.85 3.16
N ALA A 85 -8.77 -14.86 3.94
CA ALA A 85 -8.95 -16.22 3.44
C ALA A 85 -10.01 -16.24 2.34
N THR A 86 -11.13 -15.55 2.55
CA THR A 86 -12.19 -15.40 1.53
C THR A 86 -11.67 -14.70 0.27
N ALA A 87 -10.85 -13.65 0.41
CA ALA A 87 -10.20 -13.00 -0.74
C ALA A 87 -9.30 -13.96 -1.53
N VAL A 88 -8.55 -14.84 -0.85
CA VAL A 88 -7.73 -15.88 -1.50
C VAL A 88 -8.60 -16.97 -2.14
N GLU A 89 -9.71 -17.36 -1.53
CA GLU A 89 -10.65 -18.32 -2.12
C GLU A 89 -11.28 -17.80 -3.41
N LEU A 90 -11.68 -16.53 -3.43
CA LEU A 90 -12.25 -15.87 -4.61
C LEU A 90 -11.19 -15.58 -5.69
N ALA A 91 -9.97 -15.23 -5.28
CA ALA A 91 -8.85 -14.96 -6.17
C ALA A 91 -7.57 -15.66 -5.65
N PRO A 92 -7.32 -16.92 -6.07
CA PRO A 92 -6.18 -17.70 -5.60
C PRO A 92 -4.81 -17.07 -5.86
N ASN A 93 -4.70 -16.12 -6.79
CA ASN A 93 -3.46 -15.42 -7.11
C ASN A 93 -3.32 -14.06 -6.39
N ASN A 94 -4.24 -13.71 -5.47
CA ASN A 94 -4.19 -12.45 -4.73
C ASN A 94 -2.98 -12.42 -3.76
N ALA A 95 -1.88 -11.82 -4.21
CA ALA A 95 -0.64 -11.73 -3.46
C ALA A 95 -0.80 -10.90 -2.17
N ILE A 96 -1.65 -9.88 -2.18
CA ILE A 96 -1.90 -8.99 -1.04
C ILE A 96 -2.56 -9.77 0.11
N ALA A 97 -3.61 -10.53 -0.20
CA ALA A 97 -4.32 -11.35 0.77
C ALA A 97 -3.39 -12.43 1.37
N LYS A 98 -2.62 -13.13 0.52
CA LYS A 98 -1.62 -14.12 0.97
C LYS A 98 -0.55 -13.52 1.89
N LYS A 99 0.01 -12.36 1.52
CA LYS A 99 1.00 -11.63 2.31
C LYS A 99 0.43 -11.26 3.69
N ASN A 100 -0.80 -10.76 3.74
CA ASN A 100 -1.44 -10.40 5.00
C ASN A 100 -1.78 -11.62 5.86
N LEU A 101 -2.21 -12.73 5.27
CA LEU A 101 -2.41 -13.99 6.01
C LEU A 101 -1.11 -14.50 6.63
N ALA A 102 0.00 -14.50 5.88
CA ALA A 102 1.31 -14.87 6.39
C ALA A 102 1.73 -13.98 7.58
N ARG A 103 1.50 -12.65 7.46
CA ARG A 103 1.74 -11.71 8.56
C ARG A 103 0.84 -11.97 9.78
N LEU A 104 -0.43 -12.29 9.59
CA LEU A 104 -1.35 -12.58 10.69
C LEU A 104 -1.04 -13.90 11.40
N ALA A 105 -0.49 -14.88 10.69
CA ALA A 105 -0.05 -16.14 11.27
C ALA A 105 1.05 -15.90 12.33
N THR A 106 2.02 -15.02 12.05
CA THR A 106 3.13 -14.72 12.97
C THR A 106 2.69 -13.87 14.18
N LEU A 107 1.65 -13.03 14.01
CA LEU A 107 1.07 -12.23 15.09
C LEU A 107 0.27 -13.05 16.10
N SER A 108 -0.37 -14.14 15.65
CA SER A 108 -1.16 -15.03 16.51
C SER A 108 -0.29 -15.83 17.49
N GLU A 109 0.97 -16.10 17.14
CA GLU A 109 1.94 -16.81 18.00
C GLU A 109 2.53 -15.90 19.08
N THR A 110 2.44 -14.58 18.89
CA THR A 110 3.13 -13.57 19.71
C THR A 110 2.15 -12.75 20.57
N LYS A 111 1.16 -13.38 21.24
CA LYS A 111 0.20 -12.73 22.20
C LYS A 111 0.03 -11.22 21.95
N ALA A 112 -0.44 -10.85 20.76
CA ALA A 112 -0.38 -9.47 20.32
C ALA A 112 -1.34 -8.60 21.15
N MET A 113 -0.78 -7.59 21.83
CA MET A 113 -1.55 -6.52 22.47
C MET A 113 -2.28 -5.70 21.40
N PRO A 114 -3.45 -5.12 21.72
CA PRO A 114 -4.20 -4.29 20.79
C PRO A 114 -3.30 -3.19 20.23
N VAL A 115 -3.41 -3.00 18.92
CA VAL A 115 -2.83 -1.87 18.23
C VAL A 115 -3.50 -0.62 18.79
N SER A 116 -2.80 0.04 19.73
CA SER A 116 -3.33 1.18 20.47
C SER A 116 -3.70 2.35 19.55
N GLU A 117 -4.80 2.99 19.93
CA GLU A 117 -5.63 4.05 19.32
C GLU A 117 -4.93 5.34 18.80
N HIS A 118 -3.60 5.39 18.76
CA HIS A 118 -2.83 6.60 18.40
C HIS A 118 -1.91 6.40 17.19
N ARG A 119 -2.14 5.33 16.42
CA ARG A 119 -1.33 4.99 15.26
C ARG A 119 -1.86 5.75 14.04
N ARG A 120 -1.50 7.02 13.90
CA ARG A 120 -1.13 7.66 12.62
C ARG A 120 -1.23 9.16 12.66
N ILE A 121 -0.07 9.80 12.53
CA ILE A 121 0.08 10.94 11.64
C ILE A 121 1.42 10.75 10.96
N ALA A 122 1.40 10.43 9.67
CA ALA A 122 2.62 10.33 8.91
C ALA A 122 2.36 10.70 7.46
N LEU A 123 1.64 9.88 6.70
CA LEU A 123 1.70 10.01 5.24
C LEU A 123 1.18 11.36 4.74
N GLU A 124 0.12 11.91 5.34
CA GLU A 124 -0.37 13.26 5.04
C GLU A 124 0.65 14.38 5.32
N LEU A 125 1.46 14.26 6.38
CA LEU A 125 2.56 15.20 6.66
C LEU A 125 3.65 15.16 5.58
N PHE A 126 3.74 14.06 4.84
CA PHE A 126 4.68 13.88 3.74
C PHE A 126 4.08 14.22 2.36
N LEU A 127 2.78 14.50 2.25
CA LEU A 127 2.12 14.81 0.96
C LEU A 127 2.36 16.24 0.47
N THR A 128 2.75 17.18 1.35
CA THR A 128 2.59 18.63 1.05
C THR A 128 3.88 19.43 0.87
N GLU A 129 5.07 18.87 1.13
CA GLU A 129 6.33 19.63 1.03
C GLU A 129 7.37 18.93 0.17
N ILE A 130 7.51 19.43 -1.06
CA ILE A 130 8.57 19.05 -2.00
C ILE A 130 9.92 19.53 -1.42
N GLY A 131 10.84 18.61 -1.17
CA GLY A 131 12.27 18.92 -1.03
C GLY A 131 12.93 18.71 0.34
N GLU A 132 12.18 18.38 1.39
CA GLU A 132 12.76 18.22 2.75
C GLU A 132 12.73 16.79 3.31
N GLY A 133 12.26 15.82 2.51
CA GLY A 133 12.22 14.42 2.90
C GLY A 133 12.77 13.46 1.85
N GLY A 134 13.28 12.33 2.32
CA GLY A 134 13.82 11.25 1.50
C GLY A 134 13.40 9.88 1.98
N ILE A 135 13.36 8.93 1.05
CA ILE A 135 13.09 7.52 1.32
C ILE A 135 14.42 6.82 1.55
N VAL A 136 14.52 6.14 2.68
CA VAL A 136 15.73 5.47 3.13
C VAL A 136 15.40 4.03 3.46
N LYS A 137 16.24 3.10 3.00
CA LYS A 137 16.09 1.69 3.39
C LYS A 137 16.71 1.45 4.76
N LEU A 138 16.20 0.45 5.47
CA LEU A 138 16.80 -0.01 6.71
C LEU A 138 17.76 -1.16 6.45
N SER A 139 18.93 -1.11 7.08
CA SER A 139 19.88 -2.22 7.20
C SER A 139 19.72 -2.89 8.57
N HIS A 140 20.22 -4.12 8.71
CA HIS A 140 20.13 -4.93 9.94
C HIS A 140 18.72 -4.93 10.56
N PRO A 141 17.68 -5.35 9.79
CA PRO A 141 16.31 -5.28 10.25
C PRO A 141 16.07 -6.15 11.49
N ALA A 142 15.14 -5.73 12.33
CA ALA A 142 14.71 -6.52 13.47
C ALA A 142 14.10 -7.86 13.03
N PRO A 143 14.04 -8.87 13.92
CA PRO A 143 13.37 -10.13 13.61
C PRO A 143 11.92 -9.90 13.13
N TRP A 144 11.46 -10.73 12.18
CA TRP A 144 10.14 -10.55 11.55
C TRP A 144 8.97 -10.52 12.54
N GLY A 145 9.04 -11.23 13.67
CA GLY A 145 8.01 -11.13 14.72
C GLY A 145 7.85 -9.73 15.33
N VAL A 146 8.91 -8.92 15.32
CA VAL A 146 8.83 -7.49 15.70
C VAL A 146 8.20 -6.70 14.56
N LEU A 147 8.72 -6.87 13.35
CA LEU A 147 8.32 -6.13 12.16
C LEU A 147 6.86 -6.38 11.76
N ALA A 148 6.37 -7.60 11.91
CA ALA A 148 4.99 -7.99 11.59
C ALA A 148 3.94 -7.18 12.39
N ARG A 149 4.34 -6.61 13.54
CA ARG A 149 3.50 -5.75 14.40
C ARG A 149 3.44 -4.30 13.93
N ILE A 150 4.25 -3.94 12.94
CA ILE A 150 4.34 -2.62 12.35
C ILE A 150 3.56 -2.62 11.04
N ALA A 151 2.87 -1.52 10.77
CA ALA A 151 2.11 -1.29 9.54
C ALA A 151 2.74 -0.16 8.71
N VAL A 152 2.45 -0.17 7.42
CA VAL A 152 2.77 0.97 6.55
C VAL A 152 1.99 2.20 7.03
N GLY A 153 2.68 3.33 7.11
CA GLY A 153 2.19 4.58 7.66
C GLY A 153 2.47 4.76 9.16
N ASP A 154 3.06 3.77 9.84
CA ASP A 154 3.40 3.91 11.25
C ASP A 154 4.52 4.91 11.46
N GLN A 155 4.34 5.81 12.41
CA GLN A 155 5.38 6.75 12.82
C GLN A 155 6.50 5.99 13.55
N VAL A 156 7.73 6.36 13.23
CA VAL A 156 8.94 5.79 13.84
C VAL A 156 9.88 6.90 14.29
N GLN A 157 10.77 6.57 15.23
CA GLN A 157 11.72 7.49 15.83
C GLN A 157 13.13 7.18 15.37
N LEU A 158 13.89 8.22 15.02
CA LEU A 158 15.31 8.12 14.71
C LEU A 158 16.12 8.37 15.99
N ARG A 159 17.04 7.45 16.32
CA ARG A 159 17.85 7.54 17.54
C ARG A 159 19.32 7.29 17.26
N VAL A 160 20.17 8.18 17.73
CA VAL A 160 21.62 8.02 17.62
C VAL A 160 22.09 7.07 18.74
N LYS A 161 22.69 5.93 18.37
CA LYS A 161 23.35 5.00 19.30
C LYS A 161 24.80 4.78 18.84
N GLY A 162 25.75 5.41 19.54
CA GLY A 162 27.16 5.38 19.15
C GLY A 162 27.37 6.06 17.79
N GLN A 163 27.88 5.30 16.82
CA GLN A 163 28.08 5.77 15.44
C GLN A 163 26.92 5.38 14.50
N ARG A 164 25.86 4.78 15.05
CA ARG A 164 24.71 4.31 14.28
C ARG A 164 23.49 5.19 14.46
N LEU A 165 22.68 5.28 13.41
CA LEU A 165 21.35 5.87 13.47
C LEU A 165 20.31 4.76 13.35
N ILE A 166 19.68 4.42 14.48
CA ILE A 166 18.69 3.36 14.53
C ILE A 166 17.28 3.93 14.37
N VAL A 167 16.37 3.06 13.96
CA VAL A 167 14.93 3.33 13.86
C VAL A 167 14.22 2.50 14.92
N GLU A 168 13.48 3.16 15.78
CA GLU A 168 12.65 2.53 16.83
C GLU A 168 11.16 2.85 16.57
N ASP A 169 10.25 1.95 16.95
CA ASP A 169 8.82 2.28 16.98
C ASP A 169 8.48 3.26 18.12
N ILE A 170 7.23 3.71 18.21
CA ILE A 170 6.77 4.61 19.28
C ILE A 170 6.88 4.01 20.69
N ARG A 171 7.04 2.69 20.81
CA ARG A 171 7.23 1.96 22.08
C ARG A 171 8.71 1.79 22.42
N GLY A 172 9.61 2.20 21.54
CA GLY A 172 11.06 2.05 21.69
C GLY A 172 11.61 0.71 21.22
N GLU A 173 10.82 -0.11 20.51
CA GLU A 173 11.28 -1.37 19.94
C GLU A 173 12.16 -1.09 18.71
N TYR A 174 13.33 -1.73 18.65
CA TYR A 174 14.24 -1.61 17.52
C TYR A 174 13.64 -2.21 16.25
N LEU A 175 13.71 -1.49 15.13
CA LEU A 175 13.22 -1.92 13.82
C LEU A 175 14.34 -2.14 12.80
N GLY A 176 15.44 -1.39 12.91
CA GLY A 176 16.56 -1.45 11.98
C GLY A 176 17.52 -0.27 12.12
N GLU A 177 18.56 -0.25 11.30
CA GLU A 177 19.55 0.82 11.18
C GLU A 177 19.34 1.58 9.86
N ILE A 178 19.58 2.88 9.85
CA ILE A 178 19.60 3.66 8.60
C ILE A 178 20.79 3.22 7.73
N GLU A 179 20.59 3.07 6.42
CA GLU A 179 21.67 2.71 5.51
C GLU A 179 22.87 3.68 5.60
N PRO A 180 24.12 3.15 5.49
CA PRO A 180 25.35 3.95 5.68
C PRO A 180 25.46 5.20 4.79
N GLU A 181 24.82 5.21 3.60
CA GLU A 181 24.82 6.35 2.68
C GLU A 181 24.28 7.64 3.33
N TYR A 182 23.27 7.51 4.20
CA TYR A 182 22.60 8.64 4.84
C TYR A 182 22.99 8.82 6.32
N GLU A 183 23.44 7.74 6.97
CA GLU A 183 23.70 7.64 8.41
C GLU A 183 24.58 8.78 8.94
N ALA A 184 25.79 8.95 8.41
CA ALA A 184 26.75 9.94 8.92
C ALA A 184 26.23 11.39 8.82
N ARG A 185 25.49 11.70 7.75
CA ARG A 185 24.93 13.04 7.52
C ARG A 185 23.76 13.33 8.45
N LEU A 186 22.87 12.35 8.61
CA LEU A 186 21.73 12.46 9.51
C LEU A 186 22.18 12.55 10.97
N ILE A 187 23.16 11.74 11.41
CA ILE A 187 23.72 11.83 12.76
C ILE A 187 24.29 13.23 13.01
N LYS A 188 25.15 13.72 12.11
CA LYS A 188 25.73 15.07 12.23
C LYS A 188 24.63 16.14 12.34
N SER A 189 23.59 16.03 11.50
CA SER A 189 22.48 16.97 11.49
C SER A 189 21.67 16.95 12.81
N ILE A 190 21.35 15.75 13.30
CA ILE A 190 20.63 15.55 14.56
C ILE A 190 21.45 16.08 15.74
N MET A 191 22.76 15.79 15.78
CA MET A 191 23.67 16.29 16.81
C MET A 191 23.80 17.82 16.81
N ASN A 192 23.66 18.44 15.63
CA ASN A 192 23.63 19.90 15.48
C ASN A 192 22.27 20.52 15.84
N GLY A 193 21.29 19.73 16.30
CA GLY A 193 19.99 20.22 16.79
C GLY A 193 18.86 20.19 15.76
N SER A 194 19.09 19.71 14.54
CA SER A 194 18.02 19.52 13.55
C SER A 194 17.10 18.37 13.97
N LYS A 195 15.79 18.52 13.72
CA LYS A 195 14.77 17.53 14.11
C LYS A 195 14.15 16.89 12.87
N TYR A 196 13.77 15.63 12.99
CA TYR A 196 13.20 14.83 11.90
C TYR A 196 11.95 14.10 12.38
N THR A 197 11.04 13.86 11.44
CA THR A 197 9.95 12.89 11.57
C THR A 197 10.18 11.76 10.57
N ALA A 198 9.75 10.56 10.91
CA ALA A 198 9.90 9.40 10.06
C ALA A 198 8.69 8.48 10.15
N ALA A 199 8.42 7.74 9.08
CA ALA A 199 7.36 6.76 9.04
C ALA A 199 7.69 5.58 8.12
N ILE A 200 7.09 4.42 8.41
CA ILE A 200 7.20 3.24 7.54
C ILE A 200 6.49 3.51 6.22
N LEU A 201 7.23 3.42 5.11
CA LEU A 201 6.69 3.55 3.77
C LEU A 201 6.51 2.18 3.09
N ASN A 202 7.47 1.28 3.29
CA ASN A 202 7.37 -0.10 2.80
C ASN A 202 7.80 -1.08 3.90
N LEU A 203 7.10 -2.20 3.96
CA LEU A 203 7.42 -3.33 4.82
C LEU A 203 7.27 -4.63 4.02
N GLU A 204 8.39 -5.12 3.54
CA GLU A 204 8.55 -6.43 2.90
C GLU A 204 9.57 -7.26 3.67
N GLU A 205 9.54 -8.58 3.49
CA GLU A 205 10.40 -9.53 4.21
C GLU A 205 11.89 -9.22 3.98
N ASN A 206 12.24 -8.72 2.80
CA ASN A 206 13.62 -8.40 2.40
C ASN A 206 13.93 -6.90 2.33
N GLU A 207 12.92 -6.03 2.41
CA GLU A 207 13.11 -4.59 2.23
C GLU A 207 12.17 -3.79 3.11
N ILE A 208 12.76 -2.95 3.96
CA ILE A 208 12.01 -1.99 4.79
C ILE A 208 12.45 -0.61 4.37
N LYS A 209 11.47 0.23 3.99
CA LYS A 209 11.71 1.63 3.62
C LYS A 209 11.01 2.53 4.60
N VAL A 210 11.73 3.55 5.06
CA VAL A 210 11.17 4.65 5.84
C VAL A 210 11.23 5.93 5.03
N ILE A 211 10.19 6.73 5.13
CA ILE A 211 10.24 8.12 4.69
C ILE A 211 10.69 8.97 5.88
N ILE A 212 11.68 9.84 5.66
CA ILE A 212 12.22 10.74 6.67
C ILE A 212 12.03 12.16 6.15
N LYS A 213 11.49 13.05 6.98
CA LYS A 213 11.30 14.48 6.67
C LYS A 213 11.90 15.32 7.78
N LYS A 214 12.60 16.38 7.40
CA LYS A 214 13.12 17.36 8.37
C LYS A 214 11.93 18.18 8.92
N LEU A 215 11.85 18.31 10.24
CA LEU A 215 10.87 19.16 10.94
C LEU A 215 11.47 20.53 11.32
N TYR A 216 12.79 20.56 11.51
CA TYR A 216 13.50 21.77 11.93
C TYR A 216 14.94 21.68 11.46
N GLN A 217 15.44 22.77 10.87
CA GLN A 217 16.84 22.95 10.52
C GLN A 217 17.50 23.94 11.47
N HIS A 218 18.60 23.54 12.10
CA HIS A 218 19.39 24.46 12.91
C HIS A 218 20.03 25.56 12.02
N PRO A 219 20.05 26.84 12.43
CA PRO A 219 20.54 27.96 11.62
C PRO A 219 21.98 27.82 11.12
N ASP A 220 22.85 27.14 11.89
CA ASP A 220 24.27 26.93 11.57
C ASP A 220 24.51 25.80 10.55
N GLU A 221 23.46 25.14 10.06
CA GLU A 221 23.55 24.05 9.10
C GLU A 221 23.48 24.59 7.66
N ALA A 222 24.60 24.52 6.92
CA ALA A 222 24.62 24.87 5.49
C ALA A 222 23.58 24.07 4.69
N ARG A 223 22.94 24.68 3.68
CA ARG A 223 21.89 24.11 2.80
C ARG A 223 22.37 22.95 1.90
N HIS A 224 23.15 22.02 2.41
CA HIS A 224 23.50 20.81 1.67
C HIS A 224 22.38 19.78 1.84
N PRO A 225 21.68 19.40 0.75
CA PRO A 225 20.62 18.41 0.85
C PRO A 225 21.20 17.05 1.27
N ILE A 226 20.67 16.50 2.36
CA ILE A 226 21.05 15.16 2.87
C ILE A 226 20.55 14.09 1.91
N PHE A 227 19.31 14.24 1.48
CA PHE A 227 18.68 13.41 0.47
C PHE A 227 19.04 13.97 -0.91
N ARG A 228 19.76 13.20 -1.72
CA ARG A 228 20.03 13.60 -3.11
C ARG A 228 18.72 13.54 -3.90
N ALA A 229 18.43 14.57 -4.69
CA ALA A 229 17.41 14.46 -5.73
C ALA A 229 17.90 13.41 -6.74
N LYS A 230 17.30 12.22 -6.74
CA LYS A 230 17.48 11.29 -7.87
C LYS A 230 16.75 11.93 -9.05
N THR A 231 17.40 12.05 -10.20
CA THR A 231 16.77 12.46 -11.47
C THR A 231 16.75 11.24 -12.39
N GLY A 232 15.57 10.81 -12.85
CA GLY A 232 15.39 9.63 -13.72
C GLY A 232 14.11 8.87 -13.39
N LYS A 233 13.80 7.78 -14.11
CA LYS A 233 12.59 6.92 -13.93
C LYS A 233 12.29 6.50 -12.47
N ASP A 234 13.28 6.56 -11.58
CA ASP A 234 13.18 6.29 -10.14
C ASP A 234 12.74 7.51 -9.29
N PHE A 235 12.50 8.66 -9.94
CA PHE A 235 11.98 9.88 -9.35
C PHE A 235 10.53 10.05 -9.77
N HIS A 236 9.63 9.48 -8.98
CA HIS A 236 8.26 9.96 -8.98
C HIS A 236 8.22 11.17 -8.03
N PRO A 237 8.11 12.43 -8.52
CA PRO A 237 7.64 13.50 -7.64
C PRO A 237 6.37 12.98 -6.99
N TYR A 238 6.30 13.05 -5.66
CA TYR A 238 5.30 12.40 -4.81
C TYR A 238 3.87 12.59 -5.36
N ASN A 239 3.48 11.76 -6.32
CA ASN A 239 2.09 11.67 -6.69
C ASN A 239 1.47 10.96 -5.50
N ARG A 240 0.44 11.58 -4.93
CA ARG A 240 -0.39 11.01 -3.87
C ARG A 240 -0.64 9.52 -4.14
N ASP A 241 -0.89 9.17 -5.39
CA ASP A 241 -1.16 7.81 -5.84
C ASP A 241 0.03 6.86 -5.64
N SER A 242 1.28 7.29 -5.86
CA SER A 242 2.47 6.44 -5.72
C SER A 242 2.87 6.20 -4.26
N LEU A 243 2.74 7.23 -3.40
CA LEU A 243 2.99 7.09 -1.96
C LEU A 243 1.92 6.26 -1.26
N LEU A 244 0.69 6.37 -1.75
CA LEU A 244 -0.41 5.59 -1.23
C LEU A 244 -0.53 4.24 -1.92
N ARG A 245 0.16 3.96 -3.03
CA ARG A 245 0.13 2.66 -3.73
C ARG A 245 0.40 1.48 -2.80
N PRO A 246 1.44 1.47 -1.92
CA PRO A 246 1.62 0.40 -0.94
C PRO A 246 0.51 0.35 0.11
N TYR A 247 -0.10 1.51 0.41
CA TYR A 247 -1.21 1.66 1.35
C TYR A 247 -2.57 1.24 0.75
N PHE A 248 -2.69 1.29 -0.58
CA PHE A 248 -3.85 0.97 -1.41
C PHE A 248 -3.62 -0.25 -2.28
N ALA A 249 -2.60 -1.06 -1.99
CA ALA A 249 -2.24 -2.21 -2.81
C ALA A 249 -3.41 -3.18 -3.04
N TRP A 250 -4.49 -3.08 -2.26
CA TRP A 250 -5.82 -3.67 -2.49
C TRP A 250 -6.50 -3.34 -3.83
N GLU A 251 -5.92 -2.53 -4.73
CA GLU A 251 -6.54 -2.21 -6.04
C GLU A 251 -5.77 -2.75 -7.24
N GLU A 252 -4.53 -3.21 -7.05
CA GLU A 252 -3.70 -3.67 -8.14
C GLU A 252 -3.53 -5.19 -8.07
N ALA A 253 -4.44 -5.89 -8.75
CA ALA A 253 -4.01 -7.10 -9.43
C ALA A 253 -2.91 -6.69 -10.44
N PRO A 254 -1.84 -7.50 -10.63
CA PRO A 254 -0.91 -7.23 -11.70
C PRO A 254 -1.71 -7.14 -13.01
N GLU A 255 -1.57 -6.04 -13.72
CA GLU A 255 -1.91 -6.01 -15.14
C GLU A 255 -1.16 -7.18 -15.75
N GLU A 256 -1.89 -8.22 -16.17
CA GLU A 256 -1.32 -9.22 -17.06
C GLU A 256 -0.80 -8.41 -18.25
N GLU A 257 0.53 -8.35 -18.39
CA GLU A 257 1.15 -7.77 -19.57
C GLU A 257 0.49 -8.45 -20.76
N GLU A 258 -0.38 -7.73 -21.48
CA GLU A 258 -0.89 -8.17 -22.78
C GLU A 258 0.37 -8.39 -23.62
N GLU A 259 0.75 -9.66 -23.74
CA GLU A 259 1.75 -10.14 -24.66
C GLU A 259 1.22 -9.75 -26.03
N THR A 260 1.64 -8.57 -26.51
CA THR A 260 1.32 -8.09 -27.84
C THR A 260 1.91 -9.09 -28.81
N LEU A 261 1.10 -10.06 -29.21
CA LEU A 261 1.32 -10.90 -30.37
C LEU A 261 1.52 -9.94 -31.54
N ALA A 262 2.80 -9.70 -31.87
CA ALA A 262 3.18 -8.98 -33.06
C ALA A 262 2.65 -9.77 -34.25
N GLU A 263 1.55 -9.27 -34.81
CA GLU A 263 0.98 -9.74 -36.07
C GLU A 263 2.08 -9.81 -37.13
N GLY A 264 2.14 -10.97 -37.79
CA GLY A 264 3.14 -11.26 -38.79
C GLY A 264 3.12 -10.28 -39.96
N SER A 265 4.27 -9.66 -40.21
CA SER A 265 4.56 -9.07 -41.51
C SER A 265 4.59 -10.17 -42.57
N PRO A 266 3.89 -10.02 -43.71
CA PRO A 266 3.97 -11.00 -44.78
C PRO A 266 5.32 -10.86 -45.48
N ILE A 267 6.12 -11.92 -45.43
CA ILE A 267 7.28 -12.07 -46.30
C ILE A 267 6.72 -12.33 -47.70
N VAL A 268 6.89 -11.34 -48.57
CA VAL A 268 6.70 -11.45 -50.01
C VAL A 268 7.69 -12.51 -50.50
N GLN A 269 7.21 -13.72 -50.78
CA GLN A 269 7.97 -14.68 -51.56
C GLN A 269 7.75 -14.35 -53.03
N ASP A 270 8.82 -13.80 -53.59
CA ASP A 270 9.16 -13.75 -55.01
C ASP A 270 9.03 -15.16 -55.61
N THR A 271 8.15 -15.33 -56.58
CA THR A 271 8.13 -16.52 -57.45
C THR A 271 8.32 -16.03 -58.88
N SER A 272 9.58 -15.90 -59.27
CA SER A 272 10.03 -16.05 -60.64
C SER A 272 9.93 -17.52 -61.06
N GLU A 273 9.29 -17.70 -62.23
CA GLU A 273 9.56 -18.69 -63.29
C GLU A 273 9.80 -20.17 -62.90
N GLU A 274 8.94 -21.07 -63.39
CA GLU A 274 9.31 -22.03 -64.44
C GLU A 274 8.09 -22.85 -64.91
N GLU A 275 7.93 -22.85 -66.24
CA GLU A 275 7.16 -23.76 -67.14
C GLU A 275 5.62 -23.86 -67.07
#